data_AF-A0A3D1PJT6-F1
#
_entry.id   AF-A0A3D1PJT6-F1
#
_cell.length_a   1.000
_cell.length_b   1.000
_cell.length_c   1.000
_cell.angle_alpha   90.00
_cell.angle_beta   90.00
_cell.angle_gamma   90.00
#
_symmetry.space_group_name_H-M   'P 1'
#
loop_
_entity.id
_entity.type
_entity.pdbx_description
1 polymer ?
#
loop_
_entity_poly.entity_id
_entity_poly.type
_entity_poly.pdbx_seq_one_letter_code
_entity_poly.pdbx_strand_id
1 'polypeptide(L)'
;MDKLQLLKKVKSLTLYTGTYGRKKCTCSCIGCTQESYGRKHKEYQGNLEQIQKIIEKLPNLEEAYILGNPDVSVDTEFCNLAAKEFIKRGKKVMFSTSGYNGVKVIKKLIQEIDPNNIKYISYSIDSLDNEKLQFLKGTNKIDIKEIDKAIYYCKENRNSCKNSTNIMGNKPRRL
;
A
#
# COMPACT_ATOMS: atom_id res chain seq x y z
N MET A 1 -5.00 14.34 -31.04
CA MET A 1 -3.84 13.97 -30.20
C MET A 1 -3.77 12.46 -30.17
N ASP A 2 -2.65 11.86 -30.55
CA ASP A 2 -2.53 10.40 -30.62
C ASP A 2 -2.71 9.77 -29.22
N LYS A 3 -3.45 8.67 -29.14
CA LYS A 3 -3.74 7.95 -27.89
C LYS A 3 -2.45 7.58 -27.15
N LEU A 4 -1.40 7.22 -27.87
CA LEU A 4 -0.11 6.91 -27.28
C LEU A 4 0.56 8.15 -26.66
N GLN A 5 0.42 9.32 -27.29
CA GLN A 5 0.92 10.58 -26.73
C GLN A 5 0.20 10.96 -25.44
N LEU A 6 -1.10 10.67 -25.32
CA LEU A 6 -1.86 10.88 -24.08
C LEU A 6 -1.38 9.96 -22.96
N LEU A 7 -1.17 8.67 -23.24
CA LEU A 7 -0.68 7.71 -22.23
C LEU A 7 0.74 8.03 -21.74
N LYS A 8 1.59 8.58 -22.60
CA LYS A 8 2.94 9.08 -22.23
C LYS A 8 2.90 10.25 -21.23
N LYS A 9 1.78 10.96 -21.07
CA LYS A 9 1.65 12.04 -20.09
C LYS A 9 1.35 11.54 -18.68
N VAL A 10 0.90 10.28 -18.55
CA VAL A 10 0.56 9.71 -17.24
C VAL A 10 1.83 9.36 -16.48
N LYS A 11 2.02 10.00 -15.33
CA LYS A 11 3.16 9.80 -14.42
C LYS A 11 2.80 9.03 -13.15
N SER A 12 1.55 9.13 -12.72
CA SER A 12 1.04 8.47 -11.51
C SER A 12 -0.25 7.73 -11.82
N LEU A 13 -0.43 6.58 -11.17
CA LEU A 13 -1.63 5.74 -11.28
C LEU A 13 -2.18 5.46 -9.88
N THR A 14 -3.50 5.44 -9.71
CA THR A 14 -4.15 4.88 -8.53
C THR A 14 -4.81 3.55 -8.89
N LEU A 15 -4.57 2.52 -8.07
CA LEU A 15 -4.98 1.14 -8.33
C LEU A 15 -5.79 0.60 -7.15
N TYR A 16 -7.06 0.26 -7.42
CA TYR A 16 -7.78 -0.73 -6.64
C TYR A 16 -7.42 -2.12 -7.17
N THR A 17 -7.10 -3.05 -6.28
CA THR A 17 -6.72 -4.42 -6.64
C THR A 17 -7.94 -5.32 -6.84
N GLY A 18 -9.14 -4.85 -6.53
CA GLY A 18 -10.39 -5.55 -6.78
C GLY A 18 -11.57 -4.93 -6.05
N THR A 19 -12.63 -5.73 -5.90
CA THR A 19 -13.74 -5.49 -4.95
C THR A 19 -14.13 -6.80 -4.27
N TYR A 20 -13.87 -7.00 -2.99
CA TYR A 20 -14.44 -8.12 -2.22
C TYR A 20 -15.83 -7.78 -1.68
N GLY A 21 -16.41 -6.69 -2.17
CA GLY A 21 -17.68 -6.18 -1.69
C GLY A 21 -17.61 -5.68 -0.25
N ARG A 22 -18.75 -5.15 0.22
CA ARG A 22 -18.86 -4.57 1.57
C ARG A 22 -18.59 -5.60 2.68
N LYS A 23 -19.02 -6.85 2.46
CA LYS A 23 -19.04 -7.91 3.48
C LYS A 23 -17.66 -8.37 3.94
N LYS A 24 -16.64 -8.22 3.10
CA LYS A 24 -15.28 -8.69 3.35
C LYS A 24 -14.29 -7.58 3.67
N CYS A 25 -14.74 -6.33 3.69
CA CYS A 25 -13.90 -5.23 4.15
C CYS A 25 -13.64 -5.38 5.66
N THR A 26 -12.42 -5.05 6.09
CA THR A 26 -12.01 -5.06 7.50
C THR A 26 -12.68 -3.96 8.33
N CYS A 27 -13.24 -2.95 7.67
CA CYS A 27 -13.89 -1.81 8.29
C CYS A 27 -15.36 -1.69 7.88
N SER A 28 -16.16 -1.23 8.83
CA SER A 28 -17.52 -0.71 8.89
C SER A 28 -17.84 0.70 8.37
N CYS A 29 -16.93 1.42 7.71
CA CYS A 29 -16.99 2.90 7.69
C CYS A 29 -18.32 3.53 7.23
N ILE A 30 -18.80 4.54 7.96
CA ILE A 30 -20.05 5.27 7.67
C ILE A 30 -19.97 6.04 6.33
N GLY A 31 -18.80 6.59 6.00
CA GLY A 31 -18.56 7.37 4.78
C GLY A 31 -17.92 6.58 3.64
N CYS A 32 -18.08 5.26 3.59
CA CYS A 32 -17.36 4.42 2.62
C CYS A 32 -17.81 4.67 1.17
N THR A 33 -16.94 5.28 0.36
CA THR A 33 -17.20 5.55 -1.07
C THR A 33 -17.38 4.28 -1.90
N GLN A 34 -16.79 3.16 -1.46
CA GLN A 34 -16.87 1.85 -2.12
C GLN A 34 -18.11 1.04 -1.70
N GLU A 35 -18.90 1.51 -0.74
CA GLU A 35 -20.01 0.72 -0.18
C GLU A 35 -21.09 0.40 -1.22
N SER A 36 -21.54 1.41 -1.97
CA SER A 36 -22.59 1.22 -2.98
C SER A 36 -22.14 0.24 -4.08
N TYR A 37 -20.90 0.40 -4.56
CA TYR A 37 -20.33 -0.49 -5.56
C TYR A 37 -20.19 -1.92 -5.02
N GLY A 38 -19.60 -2.08 -3.84
CA GLY A 38 -19.38 -3.37 -3.20
C GLY A 38 -20.64 -4.10 -2.72
N ARG A 39 -21.79 -3.43 -2.62
CA ARG A 39 -23.10 -4.08 -2.38
C ARG A 39 -23.74 -4.62 -3.67
N LYS A 40 -23.43 -4.04 -4.81
CA LYS A 40 -24.08 -4.33 -6.11
C LYS A 40 -23.31 -5.31 -6.99
N HIS A 41 -22.01 -5.47 -6.75
CA HIS A 41 -21.14 -6.27 -7.61
C HIS A 41 -20.63 -7.51 -6.91
N LYS A 42 -20.36 -8.55 -7.69
CA LYS A 42 -19.72 -9.78 -7.20
C LYS A 42 -18.30 -9.49 -6.74
N GLU A 43 -17.84 -10.34 -5.84
CA GLU A 43 -16.47 -10.33 -5.39
C GLU A 43 -15.50 -10.59 -6.54
N TYR A 44 -14.41 -9.83 -6.56
CA TYR A 44 -13.41 -9.87 -7.58
C TYR A 44 -12.06 -9.45 -7.01
N GLN A 45 -11.03 -10.23 -7.32
CA GLN A 45 -9.63 -9.89 -7.10
C GLN A 45 -8.95 -9.85 -8.47
N GLY A 46 -8.20 -8.79 -8.73
CA GLY A 46 -7.34 -8.70 -9.91
C GLY A 46 -6.22 -9.74 -9.88
N ASN A 47 -5.46 -9.81 -10.97
CA ASN A 47 -4.31 -10.69 -11.07
C ASN A 47 -3.06 -9.94 -11.55
N LEU A 48 -1.91 -10.62 -11.50
CA LEU A 48 -0.63 -10.02 -11.90
C LEU A 48 -0.57 -9.66 -13.39
N GLU A 49 -1.20 -10.45 -14.25
CA GLU A 49 -1.23 -10.17 -15.70
C GLU A 49 -1.89 -8.81 -16.00
N GLN A 50 -2.95 -8.47 -15.27
CA GLN A 50 -3.63 -7.18 -15.42
C GLN A 50 -2.75 -6.01 -14.95
N ILE A 51 -2.05 -6.18 -13.83
CA ILE A 51 -1.08 -5.19 -13.33
C ILE A 51 0.02 -5.00 -14.38
N GLN A 52 0.51 -6.11 -14.94
CA GLN A 52 1.57 -6.08 -15.92
C GLN A 52 1.16 -5.30 -17.17
N LYS A 53 -0.04 -5.60 -17.71
CA LYS A 53 -0.66 -4.91 -18.84
C LYS A 53 -0.87 -3.42 -18.59
N ILE A 54 -1.23 -3.00 -17.39
CA ILE A 54 -1.41 -1.58 -17.07
C ILE A 54 -0.07 -0.84 -17.11
N ILE A 55 0.99 -1.42 -16.53
CA ILE A 55 2.32 -0.80 -16.54
C ILE A 55 2.83 -0.67 -17.99
N GLU A 56 2.64 -1.69 -18.83
CA GLU A 56 3.01 -1.67 -20.26
C GLU A 56 2.27 -0.58 -21.05
N LYS A 57 1.00 -0.32 -20.70
CA LYS A 57 0.21 0.75 -21.32
C LYS A 57 0.67 2.15 -20.93
N LEU A 58 1.41 2.30 -19.83
CA LEU A 58 1.82 3.58 -19.25
C LEU A 58 3.35 3.70 -19.24
N PRO A 59 3.98 3.96 -20.41
CA PRO A 59 5.44 3.86 -20.57
C PRO A 59 6.23 4.84 -19.68
N ASN A 60 5.62 5.98 -19.36
CA ASN A 60 6.24 7.04 -18.55
C ASN A 60 5.74 7.04 -17.10
N LEU A 61 5.04 5.99 -16.67
CA LEU A 61 4.64 5.85 -15.28
C LEU A 61 5.87 5.88 -14.39
N GLU A 62 5.80 6.62 -13.29
CA GLU A 62 6.86 6.77 -12.30
C GLU A 62 6.43 6.15 -10.97
N GLU A 63 5.14 6.23 -10.65
CA GLU A 63 4.61 5.78 -9.36
C GLU A 63 3.19 5.23 -9.42
N ALA A 64 2.87 4.36 -8.46
CA ALA A 64 1.55 3.77 -8.31
C ALA A 64 1.06 3.84 -6.86
N TYR A 65 -0.17 4.30 -6.67
CA TYR A 65 -0.87 4.32 -5.39
C TYR A 65 -1.80 3.12 -5.29
N ILE A 66 -1.45 2.14 -4.46
CA ILE A 66 -2.19 0.89 -4.27
C ILE A 66 -3.14 1.06 -3.09
N LEU A 67 -4.44 1.01 -3.36
CA LEU A 67 -5.50 1.18 -2.36
C LEU A 67 -5.96 -0.16 -1.77
N GLY A 68 -5.68 -1.27 -2.45
CA GLY A 68 -6.12 -2.60 -2.03
C GLY A 68 -7.56 -2.89 -2.41
N ASN A 69 -8.14 -3.89 -1.73
CA ASN A 69 -9.45 -4.42 -2.07
C ASN A 69 -10.42 -4.47 -0.87
N PRO A 70 -11.09 -3.36 -0.51
CA PRO A 70 -10.85 -1.97 -0.91
C PRO A 70 -9.80 -1.25 -0.03
N ASP A 71 -9.18 -1.99 0.88
CA ASP A 71 -8.12 -1.56 1.78
C ASP A 71 -7.02 -2.62 1.76
N VAL A 72 -5.76 -2.20 1.83
CA VAL A 72 -4.60 -3.10 1.79
C VAL A 72 -4.58 -4.13 2.93
N SER A 73 -5.32 -3.92 4.01
CA SER A 73 -5.48 -4.89 5.11
C SER A 73 -6.35 -6.09 4.75
N VAL A 74 -7.16 -6.01 3.68
CA VAL A 74 -8.04 -7.09 3.24
C VAL A 74 -7.26 -8.09 2.37
N ASP A 75 -6.42 -7.58 1.47
CA ASP A 75 -5.69 -8.38 0.47
C ASP A 75 -4.18 -8.09 0.49
N THR A 76 -3.61 -8.00 1.69
CA THR A 76 -2.22 -7.57 1.93
C THR A 76 -1.19 -8.30 1.07
N GLU A 77 -1.36 -9.62 0.91
CA GLU A 77 -0.44 -10.45 0.11
C GLU A 77 -0.47 -10.06 -1.36
N PHE A 78 -1.66 -9.86 -1.93
CA PHE A 78 -1.78 -9.43 -3.32
C PHE A 78 -1.30 -7.98 -3.51
N CYS A 79 -1.57 -7.08 -2.55
CA CYS A 79 -1.03 -5.73 -2.57
C CYS A 79 0.51 -5.72 -2.56
N ASN A 80 1.15 -6.60 -1.79
CA ASN A 80 2.61 -6.76 -1.81
C ASN A 80 3.11 -7.27 -3.16
N LEU A 81 2.46 -8.29 -3.73
CA LEU A 81 2.80 -8.81 -5.06
C LEU A 81 2.66 -7.73 -6.15
N ALA A 82 1.56 -6.98 -6.11
CA ALA A 82 1.33 -5.85 -7.01
C ALA A 82 2.46 -4.82 -6.90
N ALA A 83 2.83 -4.44 -5.68
CA ALA A 83 3.91 -3.51 -5.44
C ALA A 83 5.26 -4.00 -5.99
N LYS A 84 5.60 -5.28 -5.76
CA LYS A 84 6.83 -5.88 -6.29
C LYS A 84 6.89 -5.81 -7.83
N GLU A 85 5.77 -5.99 -8.53
CA GLU A 85 5.71 -5.84 -9.99
C GLU A 85 5.95 -4.40 -10.48
N PHE A 86 5.39 -3.39 -9.79
CA PHE A 86 5.70 -1.98 -10.09
C PHE A 86 7.18 -1.67 -9.83
N ILE A 87 7.71 -2.11 -8.69
CA ILE A 87 9.09 -1.86 -8.27
C ILE A 87 10.11 -2.50 -9.22
N LYS A 88 9.85 -3.73 -9.68
CA LYS A 88 10.68 -4.43 -10.67
C LYS A 88 10.87 -3.63 -11.95
N ARG A 89 9.93 -2.74 -12.29
CA ARG A 89 9.97 -1.86 -13.47
C ARG A 89 10.42 -0.43 -13.13
N GLY A 90 11.09 -0.26 -12.00
CA GLY A 90 11.68 1.00 -11.56
C GLY A 90 10.66 2.01 -11.05
N LYS A 91 9.46 1.57 -10.63
CA LYS A 91 8.39 2.47 -10.18
C LYS A 91 8.36 2.53 -8.66
N LYS A 92 8.06 3.70 -8.11
CA LYS A 92 7.79 3.86 -6.68
C LYS A 92 6.35 3.49 -6.35
N VAL A 93 6.10 3.03 -5.14
CA VAL A 93 4.75 2.66 -4.70
C VAL A 93 4.33 3.44 -3.48
N MET A 94 3.02 3.62 -3.36
CA MET A 94 2.37 4.17 -2.18
C MET A 94 1.24 3.24 -1.76
N PHE A 95 0.93 3.22 -0.47
CA PHE A 95 -0.17 2.43 0.07
C PHE A 95 -1.11 3.31 0.89
N SER A 96 -2.40 2.99 0.86
CA SER A 96 -3.41 3.59 1.74
C SER A 96 -3.98 2.53 2.65
N THR A 97 -4.04 2.81 3.95
CA THR A 97 -4.63 1.90 4.93
C THR A 97 -5.50 2.64 5.93
N SER A 98 -6.56 1.99 6.37
CA SER A 98 -7.39 2.36 7.52
C SER A 98 -6.65 2.28 8.86
N GLY A 99 -5.52 1.58 8.92
CA GLY A 99 -4.81 1.30 10.18
C GLY A 99 -5.31 0.05 10.90
N TYR A 100 -6.22 -0.72 10.30
CA TYR A 100 -6.72 -1.98 10.85
C TYR A 100 -5.56 -2.94 11.11
N ASN A 101 -5.37 -3.36 12.37
CA ASN A 101 -4.23 -4.18 12.80
C ASN A 101 -2.86 -3.64 12.31
N GLY A 102 -2.64 -2.32 12.46
CA GLY A 102 -1.53 -1.56 11.88
C GLY A 102 -0.19 -2.30 11.74
N VAL A 103 0.44 -2.69 12.85
CA VAL A 103 1.77 -3.33 12.83
C VAL A 103 1.76 -4.65 12.03
N LYS A 104 0.75 -5.49 12.25
CA LYS A 104 0.64 -6.80 11.60
C LYS A 104 0.47 -6.65 10.09
N VAL A 105 -0.40 -5.75 9.66
CA VAL A 105 -0.67 -5.51 8.24
C VAL A 105 0.57 -4.92 7.57
N ILE A 106 1.19 -3.90 8.17
CA ILE A 106 2.36 -3.24 7.58
C ILE A 106 3.53 -4.19 7.41
N LYS A 107 3.86 -5.02 8.41
CA LYS A 107 4.92 -6.04 8.30
C LYS A 107 4.74 -6.94 7.09
N LYS A 108 3.51 -7.39 6.83
CA LYS A 108 3.19 -8.23 5.66
C LYS A 108 3.20 -7.41 4.37
N LEU A 109 2.62 -6.22 4.39
CA LEU A 109 2.46 -5.37 3.21
C LEU A 109 3.80 -5.00 2.58
N ILE A 110 4.80 -4.70 3.41
CA ILE A 110 6.13 -4.27 2.97
C ILE A 110 7.17 -5.39 3.01
N GLN A 111 6.76 -6.62 3.26
CA GLN A 111 7.67 -7.76 3.35
C GLN A 111 8.51 -7.87 2.07
N GLU A 112 9.85 -7.94 2.25
CA GLU A 112 10.84 -8.04 1.16
C GLU A 112 10.77 -6.88 0.14
N ILE A 113 10.24 -5.73 0.53
CA ILE A 113 10.30 -4.50 -0.26
C ILE A 113 11.35 -3.59 0.37
N ASP A 114 12.32 -3.14 -0.43
CA ASP A 114 13.23 -2.06 -0.01
C ASP A 114 12.39 -0.82 0.33
N PRO A 115 12.46 -0.32 1.59
CA PRO A 115 11.68 0.84 2.02
C PRO A 115 11.92 2.11 1.20
N ASN A 116 13.03 2.23 0.48
CA ASN A 116 13.28 3.35 -0.45
C ASN A 116 12.37 3.30 -1.68
N ASN A 117 11.78 2.15 -2.00
CA ASN A 117 10.83 1.99 -3.11
C ASN A 117 9.39 2.34 -2.73
N ILE A 118 9.11 2.51 -1.44
CA ILE A 118 7.84 2.99 -0.93
C ILE A 118 7.98 4.49 -0.70
N LYS A 119 7.21 5.34 -1.38
CA LYS A 119 7.28 6.80 -1.22
C LYS A 119 6.66 7.22 0.11
N TYR A 120 5.43 6.76 0.39
CA TYR A 120 4.76 6.93 1.68
C TYR A 120 3.69 5.85 1.90
N ILE A 121 3.22 5.74 3.14
CA ILE A 121 2.03 5.00 3.52
C ILE A 121 1.07 5.99 4.15
N SER A 122 -0.13 6.09 3.59
CA SER A 122 -1.21 6.96 4.08
C SER A 122 -2.07 6.19 5.08
N TYR A 123 -2.35 6.81 6.22
CA TYR A 123 -3.26 6.28 7.24
C TYR A 123 -4.52 7.14 7.30
N SER A 124 -5.68 6.51 7.17
CA SER A 124 -6.97 7.20 7.27
C SER A 124 -7.45 7.22 8.73
N ILE A 125 -7.26 8.35 9.40
CA ILE A 125 -7.67 8.58 10.80
C ILE A 125 -8.83 9.58 10.82
N ASP A 126 -10.01 9.14 11.25
CA ASP A 126 -11.23 9.97 11.20
C ASP A 126 -11.49 10.71 12.53
N SER A 127 -10.80 10.34 13.61
CA SER A 127 -10.86 11.01 14.91
C SER A 127 -9.64 10.67 15.77
N LEU A 128 -9.29 11.56 16.69
CA LEU A 128 -8.33 11.31 17.78
C LEU A 128 -9.02 10.68 19.02
N ASP A 129 -10.34 10.81 19.12
CA ASP A 129 -11.13 10.13 20.13
C ASP A 129 -11.35 8.68 19.70
N ASN A 130 -10.95 7.72 20.55
CA ASN A 130 -10.94 6.31 20.18
C ASN A 130 -12.36 5.75 20.00
N GLU A 131 -13.32 6.14 20.83
CA GLU A 131 -14.71 5.68 20.71
C GLU A 131 -15.33 6.19 19.40
N LYS A 132 -15.13 7.48 19.10
CA LYS A 132 -15.57 8.10 17.85
C LYS A 132 -14.88 7.49 16.64
N LEU A 133 -13.59 7.20 16.71
CA LEU A 133 -12.84 6.53 15.64
C LEU A 133 -13.44 5.15 15.35
N GLN A 134 -13.67 4.35 16.39
CA GLN A 134 -14.23 3.00 16.25
C GLN A 134 -15.66 3.04 15.70
N PHE A 135 -16.46 4.01 16.12
CA PHE A 135 -17.80 4.25 15.57
C PHE A 135 -17.73 4.62 14.08
N LEU A 136 -16.92 5.61 13.70
CA LEU A 136 -16.81 6.09 12.32
C LEU A 136 -16.28 5.02 11.37
N LYS A 137 -15.29 4.23 11.82
CA LYS A 137 -14.72 3.11 11.06
C LYS A 137 -15.55 1.83 11.15
N GLY A 138 -16.50 1.76 12.08
CA GLY A 138 -17.29 0.58 12.41
C GLY A 138 -16.45 -0.67 12.67
N THR A 139 -15.37 -0.52 13.44
CA THR A 139 -14.48 -1.60 13.88
C THR A 139 -13.69 -1.17 15.13
N ASN A 140 -13.42 -2.09 16.04
CA ASN A 140 -12.61 -1.85 17.25
C ASN A 140 -11.13 -2.28 17.09
N LYS A 141 -10.72 -2.64 15.88
CA LYS A 141 -9.37 -3.12 15.55
C LYS A 141 -8.45 -2.02 15.02
N ILE A 142 -8.89 -0.77 15.11
CA ILE A 142 -8.09 0.41 14.81
C ILE A 142 -7.85 1.12 16.14
N ASP A 143 -6.57 1.30 16.45
CA ASP A 143 -6.08 2.04 17.61
C ASP A 143 -4.94 2.95 17.13
N ILE A 144 -5.00 4.22 17.51
CA ILE A 144 -3.95 5.21 17.18
C ILE A 144 -2.59 4.75 17.69
N LYS A 145 -2.52 4.11 18.87
CA LYS A 145 -1.27 3.59 19.42
C LYS A 145 -0.66 2.49 18.55
N GLU A 146 -1.49 1.68 17.88
CA GLU A 146 -1.02 0.66 16.94
C GLU A 146 -0.56 1.27 15.62
N ILE A 147 -1.18 2.37 15.18
CA ILE A 147 -0.72 3.16 14.03
C ILE A 147 0.64 3.77 14.33
N ASP A 148 0.85 4.36 15.50
CA ASP A 148 2.14 4.92 15.93
C ASP A 148 3.26 3.88 15.89
N LYS A 149 3.01 2.68 16.43
CA LYS A 149 3.96 1.56 16.36
C LYS A 149 4.27 1.14 14.93
N ALA A 150 3.26 1.16 14.04
CA ALA A 150 3.44 0.81 12.64
C ALA A 150 4.29 1.86 11.89
N ILE A 151 4.07 3.15 12.17
CA ILE A 151 4.89 4.25 11.66
C ILE A 151 6.34 4.11 12.14
N TYR A 152 6.53 3.81 13.43
CA TYR A 152 7.84 3.63 14.02
C TYR A 152 8.58 2.43 13.39
N TYR A 153 7.89 1.30 13.20
CA TYR A 153 8.42 0.15 12.48
C TYR A 153 8.91 0.51 11.07
N CYS A 154 8.12 1.26 10.30
CA CYS A 154 8.54 1.74 8.98
C CYS A 154 9.78 2.64 9.03
N LYS A 155 9.88 3.51 10.04
CA LYS A 155 11.02 4.42 10.22
C LYS A 155 12.31 3.65 10.53
N GLU A 156 12.25 2.67 11.44
CA GLU A 156 13.41 1.83 11.78
C GLU A 156 13.89 1.02 10.58
N ASN A 157 12.97 0.42 9.81
CA ASN A 157 13.32 -0.37 8.64
C ASN A 157 13.84 0.49 7.48
N ARG A 158 13.40 1.75 7.33
CA ARG A 158 14.03 2.70 6.40
C ARG A 158 15.47 3.03 6.78
N ASN A 159 15.74 3.17 8.07
CA ASN A 159 17.07 3.52 8.56
C ASN A 159 18.04 2.34 8.53
N SER A 160 17.57 1.10 8.76
CA SER A 160 18.41 -0.10 8.67
C SER A 160 18.96 -0.30 7.25
N CYS A 161 18.19 0.00 6.20
CA CYS A 161 18.64 -0.04 4.81
C CYS A 161 19.63 1.08 4.44
N LYS A 162 19.64 2.21 5.16
CA LYS A 162 20.66 3.27 5.00
C LYS A 162 22.00 2.92 5.67
N ASN A 163 21.96 2.07 6.70
CA ASN A 163 23.15 1.64 7.44
C ASN A 163 23.78 0.34 6.87
N SER A 164 23.10 -0.36 5.97
CA SER A 164 23.60 -1.60 5.36
C SER A 164 24.55 -1.40 4.17
N THR A 165 24.88 -0.16 3.79
CA THR A 165 25.85 0.14 2.71
C THR A 165 27.31 0.25 3.17
N ASN A 166 27.66 -0.08 4.42
CA ASN A 166 29.05 -0.04 4.90
C ASN A 166 29.50 -1.30 5.64
N ILE A 167 29.28 -2.48 5.06
CA ILE A 167 30.03 -3.69 5.48
C ILE A 167 30.58 -4.42 4.25
N MET A 168 31.38 -3.73 3.45
CA MET A 168 32.46 -4.33 2.67
C MET A 168 33.61 -3.34 2.55
N GLY A 169 34.78 -3.70 3.09
CA GLY A 169 36.05 -3.05 2.75
C GLY A 169 36.77 -2.38 3.91
N ASN A 170 37.42 -3.16 4.77
CA ASN A 170 38.89 -3.20 4.86
C ASN A 170 39.31 -3.97 6.12
N LYS A 171 39.96 -5.12 5.92
CA LYS A 171 40.83 -5.68 6.95
C LYS A 171 41.94 -4.67 7.22
N PRO A 172 42.31 -4.38 8.48
CA PRO A 172 43.51 -3.60 8.75
C PRO A 172 44.72 -4.39 8.28
N ARG A 173 45.48 -3.84 7.32
CA ARG A 173 46.86 -4.26 7.06
C ARG A 173 47.66 -3.90 8.30
N ARG A 174 48.15 -4.91 9.02
CA ARG A 174 49.20 -4.73 10.02
C ARG A 174 50.45 -4.23 9.28
N LEU A 175 50.96 -3.08 9.71
CA LEU A 175 52.37 -2.73 9.59
C LEU A 175 53.11 -3.35 10.78
#